data_AF-A0A367X3Q5-F1
#
_entry.id   AF-A0A367X3Q5-F1
#
_cell.length_a   1.000
_cell.length_b   1.000
_cell.length_c   1.000
_cell.angle_alpha   90.00
_cell.angle_beta   90.00
_cell.angle_gamma   90.00
#
_symmetry.space_group_name_H-M   'P 1'
#
loop_
_entity.id
_entity.type
_entity.pdbx_description
1 polymer ?
#
loop_
_entity_poly.entity_id
_entity_poly.type
_entity_poly.pdbx_seq_one_letter_code
_entity_poly.pdbx_strand_id
1 'polypeptide(L)'
;MTGKKSSIDLLAERDGPDGEKLAAPGRKDQVAVALRYQQGRDNAPILAAKGQGGVAEQILQLAFAKGVRVRQDSDLAEILMAVDVDSEIPLEAFAAVAEILNYIYRINQIYGTQNRTATTDNDTISRMKTDEKMQEPPHDA
;
A
#
# COMPACT_ATOMS: atom_id res chain seq x y z
N MET A 1 -36.28 49.47 -22.23
CA MET A 1 -34.87 49.80 -21.92
C MET A 1 -34.35 48.75 -20.97
N THR A 2 -33.25 48.09 -21.38
CA THR A 2 -32.24 47.37 -20.56
C THR A 2 -32.76 46.31 -19.58
N GLY A 3 -32.52 45.00 -19.73
CA GLY A 3 -31.40 44.30 -20.37
C GLY A 3 -30.39 43.86 -19.32
N LYS A 4 -30.43 42.59 -18.92
CA LYS A 4 -29.24 41.78 -18.63
C LYS A 4 -29.61 40.30 -18.75
N LYS A 5 -29.22 39.69 -19.88
CA LYS A 5 -29.01 38.25 -20.01
C LYS A 5 -27.57 37.94 -19.60
N SER A 6 -27.44 36.74 -19.04
CA SER A 6 -26.42 35.73 -19.36
C SER A 6 -25.35 35.43 -18.32
N SER A 7 -25.11 34.12 -18.27
CA SER A 7 -23.83 33.45 -18.00
C SER A 7 -23.51 33.24 -16.53
N ILE A 8 -23.69 31.99 -16.07
CA ILE A 8 -22.58 31.08 -15.75
C ILE A 8 -23.16 29.64 -15.71
N ASP A 9 -22.86 28.90 -16.79
CA ASP A 9 -22.47 27.48 -16.90
C ASP A 9 -23.22 26.45 -16.02
N LEU A 10 -24.10 25.56 -16.52
CA LEU A 10 -23.95 24.56 -17.59
C LEU A 10 -22.65 23.73 -17.49
N LEU A 11 -22.43 22.98 -16.39
CA LEU A 11 -21.54 21.81 -16.39
C LEU A 11 -22.06 20.67 -15.49
N ALA A 12 -22.65 19.67 -16.18
CA ALA A 12 -22.54 18.23 -15.92
C ALA A 12 -23.16 17.61 -14.65
N GLU A 13 -24.49 17.45 -14.64
CA GLU A 13 -25.08 16.22 -14.10
C GLU A 13 -24.78 15.08 -15.09
N ARG A 14 -23.69 14.35 -14.84
CA ARG A 14 -23.33 13.15 -15.60
C ARG A 14 -23.83 11.93 -14.84
N ASP A 15 -25.05 11.51 -15.17
CA ASP A 15 -25.50 10.13 -14.92
C ASP A 15 -24.66 9.19 -15.79
N GLY A 16 -23.71 8.49 -15.15
CA GLY A 16 -22.97 7.38 -15.74
C GLY A 16 -23.68 6.04 -15.43
N PRO A 17 -23.70 5.07 -16.36
CA PRO A 17 -24.56 3.88 -16.24
C PRO A 17 -24.05 2.76 -15.31
N ASP A 18 -22.90 2.90 -14.64
CA ASP A 18 -22.27 1.79 -13.92
C ASP A 18 -21.90 2.22 -12.50
N GLY A 19 -22.73 1.86 -11.52
CA GLY A 19 -22.79 2.36 -10.14
C GLY A 19 -21.59 2.12 -9.20
N GLU A 20 -20.34 2.19 -9.65
CA GLU A 20 -19.19 2.35 -8.77
C GLU A 20 -18.95 3.83 -8.49
N LYS A 21 -19.70 4.34 -7.51
CA LYS A 21 -19.50 5.67 -6.93
C LYS A 21 -18.18 5.67 -6.17
N LEU A 22 -17.04 5.88 -6.85
CA LEU A 22 -15.86 6.42 -6.18
C LEU A 22 -16.33 7.67 -5.45
N ALA A 23 -16.35 7.59 -4.12
CA ALA A 23 -16.95 8.60 -3.28
C ALA A 23 -16.42 9.99 -3.70
N ALA A 24 -17.34 10.91 -3.99
CA ALA A 24 -16.99 12.30 -4.22
C ALA A 24 -16.05 12.78 -3.09
N PRO A 25 -14.97 13.52 -3.41
CA PRO A 25 -14.01 13.98 -2.40
C PRO A 25 -14.74 14.74 -1.29
N GLY A 26 -14.47 14.37 -0.04
CA GLY A 26 -14.92 15.12 1.14
C GLY A 26 -16.36 14.89 1.62
N ARG A 27 -16.97 13.71 1.45
CA ARG A 27 -18.20 13.41 2.21
C ARG A 27 -17.91 13.50 3.71
N LYS A 28 -18.65 14.35 4.43
CA LYS A 28 -18.48 14.55 5.89
C LYS A 28 -18.52 13.24 6.68
N ASP A 29 -19.28 12.26 6.19
CA ASP A 29 -19.52 10.99 6.86
C ASP A 29 -18.49 9.91 6.46
N GLN A 30 -17.51 10.24 5.61
CA GLN A 30 -16.46 9.30 5.26
C GLN A 30 -15.51 9.12 6.44
N VAL A 31 -15.23 7.86 6.79
CA VAL A 31 -14.25 7.49 7.81
C VAL A 31 -13.11 6.69 7.19
N ALA A 32 -11.92 6.79 7.79
CA ALA A 32 -10.79 5.94 7.45
C ALA A 32 -9.98 5.61 8.70
N VAL A 33 -9.50 4.37 8.74
CA VAL A 33 -8.64 3.83 9.80
C VAL A 33 -7.42 3.18 9.17
N ALA A 34 -6.28 3.26 9.85
CA ALA A 34 -5.05 2.62 9.45
C ALA A 34 -4.58 1.69 10.56
N LEU A 35 -4.24 0.46 10.21
CA LEU A 35 -3.75 -0.56 11.12
C LEU A 35 -2.26 -0.82 10.88
N ARG A 36 -1.52 -1.11 11.96
CA ARG A 36 -0.17 -1.69 11.90
C ARG A 36 -0.16 -3.04 12.58
N TYR A 37 0.70 -3.93 12.12
CA TYR A 37 0.95 -5.18 12.81
C TYR A 37 2.38 -5.65 12.54
N GLN A 38 3.15 -5.88 13.61
CA GLN A 38 4.49 -6.42 13.56
C GLN A 38 4.50 -7.83 14.13
N GLN A 39 4.60 -8.83 13.24
CA GLN A 39 4.63 -10.23 13.64
C GLN A 39 5.79 -10.51 14.62
N GLY A 40 5.48 -11.21 15.71
CA GLY A 40 6.46 -11.54 16.76
C GLY A 40 6.76 -10.42 17.75
N ARG A 41 6.16 -9.23 17.56
CA ARG A 41 6.23 -8.11 18.51
C ARG A 41 4.86 -7.77 19.08
N ASP A 42 3.88 -7.59 18.21
CA ASP A 42 2.54 -7.17 18.60
C ASP A 42 1.67 -8.41 18.86
N ASN A 43 0.87 -8.40 19.93
CA ASN A 43 -0.06 -9.50 20.21
C ASN A 43 -1.29 -9.42 19.30
N ALA A 44 -1.68 -8.21 18.91
CA ALA A 44 -2.78 -7.92 18.02
C ALA A 44 -2.43 -6.72 17.12
N PRO A 45 -3.14 -6.54 15.99
CA PRO A 45 -3.03 -5.33 15.18
C PRO A 45 -3.34 -4.08 16.02
N ILE A 46 -2.57 -3.02 15.80
CA ILE A 46 -2.69 -1.76 16.51
C ILE A 46 -3.28 -0.70 15.58
N LEU A 47 -4.20 0.11 16.10
CA LEU A 47 -4.73 1.27 15.38
C LEU A 47 -3.66 2.36 15.28
N ALA A 48 -3.10 2.57 14.09
CA ALA A 48 -2.04 3.56 13.86
C ALA A 48 -2.59 4.96 13.54
N ALA A 49 -3.77 5.04 12.92
CA ALA A 49 -4.45 6.31 12.65
C ALA A 49 -5.95 6.10 12.47
N LYS A 50 -6.74 7.14 12.73
CA LYS A 50 -8.17 7.21 12.42
C LYS A 50 -8.58 8.64 12.05
N GLY A 51 -9.63 8.79 11.27
CA GLY A 51 -10.12 10.10 10.86
C GLY A 51 -11.48 10.06 10.20
N GLN A 52 -12.10 11.24 10.12
CA GLN A 52 -13.36 11.47 9.42
C GLN A 52 -13.22 12.65 8.45
N GLY A 53 -14.07 12.71 7.43
CA GLY A 53 -14.09 13.77 6.42
C GLY A 53 -12.70 14.04 5.82
N GLY A 54 -12.23 15.29 5.90
CA GLY A 54 -10.93 15.68 5.33
C GLY A 54 -9.71 14.99 5.95
N VAL A 55 -9.80 14.48 7.18
CA VAL A 55 -8.72 13.66 7.77
C VAL A 55 -8.74 12.26 7.17
N ALA A 56 -9.92 11.68 6.98
CA ALA A 56 -10.05 10.38 6.30
C ALA A 56 -9.50 10.43 4.88
N GLU A 57 -9.78 11.52 4.15
CA GLU A 57 -9.23 11.77 2.82
C GLU A 57 -7.70 11.82 2.82
N GLN A 58 -7.08 12.53 3.78
CA GLN A 58 -5.62 12.58 3.90
C GLN A 58 -5.00 11.21 4.23
N ILE A 59 -5.65 10.41 5.09
CA ILE A 59 -5.21 9.04 5.40
C ILE A 59 -5.21 8.19 4.12
N LEU A 60 -6.30 8.24 3.35
CA LEU A 60 -6.44 7.50 2.09
C LEU A 60 -5.42 7.96 1.05
N GLN A 61 -5.24 9.27 0.88
CA GLN A 61 -4.27 9.83 -0.05
C GLN A 61 -2.85 9.37 0.27
N LEU A 62 -2.48 9.38 1.56
CA LEU A 62 -1.17 8.88 2.00
C LEU A 62 -1.02 7.38 1.78
N ALA A 63 -2.06 6.60 2.04
CA ALA A 63 -2.07 5.15 1.80
C ALA A 63 -1.82 4.85 0.31
N PHE A 64 -2.55 5.50 -0.59
CA PHE A 64 -2.37 5.34 -2.04
C PHE A 64 -0.98 5.78 -2.50
N ALA A 65 -0.50 6.93 -2.03
CA ALA A 65 0.84 7.43 -2.38
C ALA A 65 1.96 6.49 -1.95
N LYS A 66 1.77 5.73 -0.86
CA LYS A 66 2.74 4.76 -0.33
C LYS A 66 2.50 3.32 -0.79
N GLY A 67 1.51 3.07 -1.64
CA GLY A 67 1.15 1.72 -2.08
C GLY A 67 0.59 0.84 -0.96
N VAL A 68 0.08 1.44 0.13
CA VAL A 68 -0.63 0.71 1.20
C VAL A 68 -1.99 0.28 0.66
N ARG A 69 -2.32 -1.01 0.84
CA ARG A 69 -3.61 -1.56 0.39
C ARG A 69 -4.75 -0.94 1.20
N VAL A 70 -5.81 -0.55 0.50
CA VAL A 70 -7.04 -0.01 1.09
C VAL A 70 -8.18 -0.98 0.80
N ARG A 71 -8.96 -1.34 1.83
CA ARG A 71 -10.21 -2.11 1.73
C ARG A 71 -11.35 -1.25 2.22
N GLN A 72 -12.46 -1.26 1.51
CA GLN A 72 -13.69 -0.60 1.93
C GLN A 72 -14.55 -1.60 2.69
N ASP A 73 -14.86 -1.27 3.95
CA ASP A 73 -15.71 -2.04 4.84
C ASP A 73 -16.31 -1.06 5.87
N SER A 74 -17.59 -0.71 5.70
CA SER A 74 -18.24 0.31 6.56
C SER A 74 -18.30 -0.15 8.01
N ASP A 75 -18.70 -1.39 8.22
CA ASP A 75 -19.02 -1.93 9.53
C ASP A 75 -17.74 -2.08 10.35
N LEU A 76 -16.69 -2.64 9.72
CA LEU A 76 -15.37 -2.74 10.37
C LEU A 76 -14.77 -1.36 10.64
N ALA A 77 -14.90 -0.42 9.70
CA ALA A 77 -14.38 0.93 9.90
C ALA A 77 -15.07 1.63 11.07
N GLU A 78 -16.39 1.51 11.21
CA GLU A 78 -17.15 2.06 12.35
C GLU A 78 -16.72 1.46 13.69
N ILE A 79 -16.55 0.14 13.76
CA ILE A 79 -16.04 -0.54 14.97
C ILE A 79 -14.65 0.02 15.34
N LEU A 80 -13.76 0.12 14.35
CA LEU A 80 -12.39 0.59 14.58
C LEU A 80 -12.29 2.09 14.88
N MET A 81 -13.27 2.90 14.48
CA MET A 81 -13.33 4.32 14.82
C MET A 81 -13.48 4.56 16.34
N ALA A 82 -14.10 3.62 17.06
CA ALA A 82 -14.25 3.67 18.51
C ALA A 82 -12.95 3.37 19.29
N VAL A 83 -11.92 2.85 18.62
CA VAL A 83 -10.65 2.42 19.23
C VAL A 83 -9.66 3.59 19.31
N ASP A 84 -8.93 3.73 20.40
CA ASP A 84 -7.91 4.77 20.51
C ASP A 84 -6.68 4.48 19.66
N VAL A 85 -6.05 5.54 19.15
CA VAL A 85 -4.78 5.42 18.42
C VAL A 85 -3.73 4.83 19.36
N ASP A 86 -2.84 4.01 18.79
CA ASP A 86 -1.83 3.22 19.49
C ASP A 86 -2.35 2.13 20.42
N SER A 87 -3.66 1.83 20.36
CA SER A 87 -4.26 0.69 21.07
C SER A 87 -4.46 -0.52 20.16
N GLU A 88 -4.42 -1.70 20.76
CA GLU A 88 -4.80 -2.95 20.08
C GLU A 88 -6.27 -2.93 19.65
N ILE A 89 -6.58 -3.59 18.54
CA ILE A 89 -7.96 -3.72 18.07
C ILE A 89 -8.80 -4.57 19.04
N PRO A 90 -10.11 -4.28 19.15
CA PRO A 90 -11.00 -5.03 20.02
C PRO A 90 -11.30 -6.41 19.43
N LEU A 91 -11.74 -7.34 20.28
CA LEU A 91 -11.95 -8.75 19.92
C LEU A 91 -12.96 -8.90 18.77
N GLU A 92 -13.97 -8.04 18.74
CA GLU A 92 -15.03 -7.98 17.74
C GLU A 92 -14.50 -7.69 16.34
N ALA A 93 -13.40 -6.93 16.23
CA ALA A 93 -12.74 -6.62 14.96
C ALA A 93 -11.69 -7.68 14.54
N PHE A 94 -11.29 -8.56 15.46
CA PHE A 94 -10.12 -9.43 15.29
C PHE A 94 -10.27 -10.38 14.10
N ALA A 95 -11.43 -11.03 13.98
CA ALA A 95 -11.69 -12.00 12.90
C ALA A 95 -11.62 -11.35 11.51
N ALA A 96 -12.26 -10.19 11.35
CA ALA A 96 -12.27 -9.46 10.08
C ALA A 96 -10.88 -8.96 9.70
N VAL A 97 -10.12 -8.43 10.66
CA VAL A 97 -8.73 -7.99 10.40
C VAL A 97 -7.82 -9.17 10.09
N ALA A 98 -7.98 -10.32 10.76
CA ALA A 98 -7.20 -11.53 10.48
C ALA A 98 -7.45 -12.05 9.05
N GLU A 99 -8.70 -12.02 8.57
CA GLU A 99 -9.04 -12.37 7.19
C GLU A 99 -8.30 -11.46 6.19
N ILE A 100 -8.31 -10.14 6.43
CA ILE A 100 -7.62 -9.15 5.59
C ILE A 100 -6.12 -9.41 5.56
N LEU A 101 -5.50 -9.65 6.72
CA LEU A 101 -4.06 -9.94 6.80
C LEU A 101 -3.72 -11.24 6.08
N ASN A 102 -4.53 -12.29 6.24
CA ASN A 102 -4.32 -13.56 5.55
C ASN A 102 -4.38 -13.38 4.02
N TYR A 103 -5.33 -12.59 3.53
CA TYR A 103 -5.42 -12.24 2.12
C TYR A 103 -4.17 -11.51 1.62
N ILE A 104 -3.70 -10.49 2.36
CA ILE A 104 -2.49 -9.73 2.02
C ILE A 104 -1.25 -10.64 2.00
N TYR A 105 -1.08 -11.51 3.00
CA TYR A 105 0.06 -12.41 3.06
C TYR A 105 0.05 -13.44 1.93
N ARG A 106 -1.10 -14.02 1.61
CA ARG A 106 -1.23 -14.96 0.48
C ARG A 106 -0.85 -14.28 -0.83
N ILE A 107 -1.33 -13.07 -1.05
CA ILE A 107 -0.97 -12.26 -2.21
C ILE A 107 0.54 -12.03 -2.25
N ASN A 108 1.13 -11.56 -1.15
CA ASN A 108 2.56 -11.26 -1.09
C ASN A 108 3.42 -12.52 -1.30
N GLN A 109 2.98 -13.70 -0.85
CA GLN A 109 3.67 -14.97 -1.11
C GLN A 109 3.63 -15.35 -2.60
N ILE A 110 2.47 -15.17 -3.25
CA ILE A 110 2.30 -15.44 -4.68
C ILE A 110 3.17 -14.49 -5.52
N TYR A 111 3.20 -13.20 -5.18
CA TYR A 111 3.98 -12.20 -5.91
C TYR A 111 5.47 -12.12 -5.51
N GLY A 112 5.84 -12.68 -4.35
CA GLY A 112 7.23 -12.73 -3.85
C GLY A 112 8.12 -13.80 -4.51
N THR A 113 7.56 -14.65 -5.38
CA THR A 113 8.27 -15.78 -6.01
C THR A 113 8.94 -15.43 -7.35
N GLN A 114 8.68 -14.27 -7.96
CA GLN A 114 9.14 -13.96 -9.33
C GLN A 114 10.53 -13.30 -9.46
N ASN A 115 11.31 -13.14 -8.38
CA ASN A 115 12.62 -12.47 -8.40
C ASN A 115 13.84 -13.40 -8.14
N ARG A 116 13.71 -14.72 -8.29
CA ARG A 116 14.83 -15.69 -8.09
C ARG A 116 15.39 -16.37 -9.34
N THR A 117 14.98 -15.99 -10.55
CA THR A 117 15.51 -16.58 -11.79
C THR A 117 16.23 -15.55 -12.67
N ALA A 118 17.30 -14.95 -12.15
CA ALA A 118 18.36 -14.34 -12.94
C ALA A 118 19.51 -13.95 -12.00
N THR A 119 20.49 -14.84 -11.81
CA THR A 119 21.88 -14.59 -11.40
C THR A 119 22.38 -15.80 -10.60
N THR A 120 22.91 -16.82 -11.29
CA THR A 120 24.04 -17.63 -10.82
C THR A 120 24.57 -18.36 -12.06
N ASP A 121 25.37 -17.65 -12.85
CA ASP A 121 26.33 -18.23 -13.80
C ASP A 121 27.56 -17.31 -13.81
N ASN A 122 28.18 -17.12 -12.64
CA ASN A 122 29.45 -16.39 -12.51
C ASN A 122 30.64 -17.29 -12.15
N ASP A 123 30.44 -18.61 -12.08
CA ASP A 123 31.52 -19.57 -11.77
C ASP A 123 32.34 -19.99 -13.00
N THR A 124 31.96 -19.58 -14.21
CA THR A 124 32.67 -19.98 -15.45
C THR A 124 33.88 -19.09 -15.75
N ILE A 125 33.90 -17.83 -15.30
CA ILE A 125 34.95 -16.86 -15.71
C ILE A 125 36.25 -17.00 -14.89
N SER A 126 36.24 -17.72 -13.75
CA SER A 126 37.45 -17.92 -12.93
C SER A 126 38.38 -19.04 -13.40
N ARG A 127 38.03 -19.81 -14.45
CA ARG A 127 38.85 -20.96 -14.91
C ARG A 127 39.70 -20.71 -16.16
N MET A 128 39.77 -19.48 -16.68
CA MET A 128 40.49 -19.19 -17.94
C MET A 128 41.56 -18.08 -17.84
N LYS A 129 42.10 -17.79 -16.66
CA LYS A 129 43.26 -16.88 -16.52
C LYS A 129 44.31 -17.46 -15.58
N THR A 130 45.01 -18.51 -16.02
CA THR A 130 46.24 -18.97 -15.33
C THR A 130 47.42 -19.28 -16.25
N ASP A 131 47.28 -19.14 -17.57
CA ASP A 131 48.38 -19.39 -18.50
C ASP A 131 48.78 -18.10 -19.22
N GLU A 132 49.52 -17.20 -18.54
CA GLU A 132 50.47 -16.25 -19.20
C GLU A 132 51.14 -15.33 -18.16
N LYS A 133 52.30 -15.74 -17.63
CA LYS A 133 53.53 -14.94 -17.44
C LYS A 133 54.46 -15.61 -16.41
N MET A 134 55.28 -16.54 -16.87
CA MET A 134 56.61 -16.77 -16.28
C MET A 134 57.61 -16.83 -17.43
N GLN A 135 57.98 -15.64 -17.90
CA GLN A 135 59.20 -15.44 -18.67
C GLN A 135 59.81 -14.14 -18.15
N GLU A 136 60.66 -14.26 -17.14
CA GLU A 136 61.66 -13.26 -16.84
C GLU A 136 63.03 -13.89 -17.13
N PRO A 137 63.80 -13.31 -18.07
CA PRO A 137 65.25 -13.34 -17.99
C PRO A 137 65.78 -11.90 -17.83
N PRO A 138 67.09 -11.69 -17.65
CA PRO A 138 68.04 -12.27 -16.68
C PRO A 138 68.68 -11.13 -15.83
N HIS A 139 69.48 -11.43 -14.78
CA HIS A 139 70.62 -10.57 -14.43
C HIS A 139 71.60 -11.22 -13.42
N ASP A 140 72.82 -11.41 -13.88
CA ASP A 140 74.14 -11.38 -13.20
C ASP A 140 74.31 -11.75 -11.72
N ALA A 141 75.12 -12.78 -11.46
CA ALA A 141 76.48 -12.66 -10.88
C ALA A 141 77.17 -14.03 -10.82
#